data_AF-A0A3M5LMS4-F1
#
_entry.id   AF-A0A3M5LMS4-F1
#
_cell.length_a   1.000
_cell.length_b   1.000
_cell.length_c   1.000
_cell.angle_alpha   90.00
_cell.angle_beta   90.00
_cell.angle_gamma   90.00
#
_symmetry.space_group_name_H-M   'P 1'
#
loop_
_entity.id
_entity.type
_entity.pdbx_description
1 polymer ?
#
loop_
_entity_poly.entity_id
_entity_poly.type
_entity_poly.pdbx_seq_one_letter_code
_entity_poly.pdbx_strand_id
1 'polypeptide(L)'
;MSEHETLPSTARDALIIELLSDVGRLHDDVKRIPKLLEISMRDSLDIVADAVEDAEETALLLQDSTKEVIQATAAKAGVDVALEMSTAIHQSLERVFEPALHRAAMKIDDLEKRITHLSGNIRDTHAARFNYIVLAGFVVVTIVMMCAMGWIAITSQDVNETNKWFYNEYKNQRALIDTLPPALKKRFVQ
;
A
#
# COMPACT_ATOMS: atom_id res chain seq x y z
N MET A 1 -57.98 -84.61 80.77
CA MET A 1 -58.46 -84.07 79.48
C MET A 1 -59.37 -82.89 79.80
N SER A 2 -59.08 -81.78 79.15
CA SER A 2 -59.40 -80.38 79.45
C SER A 2 -60.73 -80.04 80.12
N GLU A 3 -60.63 -79.31 81.23
CA GLU A 3 -61.65 -78.37 81.68
C GLU A 3 -61.82 -77.27 80.61
N HIS A 4 -63.05 -77.10 80.12
CA HIS A 4 -63.44 -75.91 79.35
C HIS A 4 -64.11 -74.95 80.33
N GLU A 5 -63.36 -73.97 80.81
CA GLU A 5 -63.91 -72.80 81.51
C GLU A 5 -64.89 -72.10 80.56
N THR A 6 -66.18 -72.24 80.86
CA THR A 6 -67.24 -71.51 80.18
C THR A 6 -67.29 -70.12 80.80
N LEU A 7 -66.71 -69.14 80.10
CA LEU A 7 -66.76 -67.73 80.48
C LEU A 7 -68.21 -67.31 80.80
N PRO A 8 -68.46 -66.64 81.94
CA PRO A 8 -69.81 -66.23 82.32
C PRO A 8 -70.37 -65.20 81.30
N SER A 9 -71.66 -65.32 80.96
CA SER A 9 -72.39 -64.49 79.98
C SER A 9 -72.08 -62.99 80.09
N THR A 10 -71.93 -62.48 81.31
CA THR A 10 -71.67 -61.08 81.62
C THR A 10 -70.29 -60.60 81.17
N ALA A 11 -69.27 -61.46 81.22
CA ALA A 11 -67.91 -61.15 80.76
C ALA A 11 -67.83 -61.09 79.22
N ARG A 12 -68.64 -61.93 78.55
CA ARG A 12 -68.75 -61.93 77.08
C ARG A 12 -69.42 -60.65 76.57
N ASP A 13 -70.49 -60.19 77.22
CA ASP A 13 -71.17 -58.94 76.85
C ASP A 13 -70.29 -57.72 77.13
N ALA A 14 -69.55 -57.70 78.25
CA ALA A 14 -68.56 -56.65 78.53
C ALA A 14 -67.49 -56.57 77.44
N LEU A 15 -66.96 -57.72 77.00
CA LEU A 15 -65.98 -57.81 75.91
C LEU A 15 -66.55 -57.32 74.57
N ILE A 16 -67.81 -57.67 74.26
CA ILE A 16 -68.48 -57.21 73.02
C ILE A 16 -68.66 -55.70 73.03
N ILE A 17 -69.03 -55.11 74.17
CA ILE A 17 -69.19 -53.66 74.31
C ILE A 17 -67.85 -52.94 74.16
N GLU A 18 -66.79 -53.48 74.76
CA GLU A 18 -65.43 -52.95 74.62
C GLU A 18 -64.94 -53.02 73.17
N LEU A 19 -65.12 -54.15 72.50
CA LEU A 19 -64.76 -54.33 71.09
C LEU A 19 -65.57 -53.42 70.16
N LEU A 20 -66.87 -53.24 70.40
CA LEU A 20 -67.69 -52.30 69.63
C LEU A 20 -67.29 -50.84 69.87
N SER A 21 -66.90 -50.50 71.10
CA SER A 21 -66.35 -49.18 71.43
C SER A 21 -65.03 -48.92 70.70
N ASP A 22 -64.13 -49.91 70.67
CA ASP A 22 -62.85 -49.81 69.95
C ASP A 22 -63.04 -49.77 68.43
N VAL A 23 -63.98 -50.54 67.88
CA VAL A 23 -64.35 -50.46 66.45
C VAL A 23 -64.95 -49.09 66.12
N GLY A 24 -65.76 -48.51 67.01
CA GLY A 24 -66.29 -47.16 66.86
C GLY A 24 -65.19 -46.10 66.82
N ARG A 25 -64.21 -46.19 67.72
CA ARG A 25 -63.02 -45.31 67.73
C ARG A 25 -62.18 -45.47 66.47
N LEU A 26 -61.92 -46.71 66.06
CA LEU A 26 -61.16 -47.01 64.85
C LEU A 26 -61.86 -46.47 63.60
N HIS A 27 -63.18 -46.61 63.51
CA HIS A 27 -63.97 -46.07 62.41
C HIS A 27 -63.85 -44.54 62.34
N ASP A 28 -63.91 -43.86 63.49
CA ASP A 28 -63.79 -42.40 63.55
C ASP A 28 -62.38 -41.91 63.17
N ASP A 29 -61.34 -42.64 63.58
CA ASP A 29 -59.95 -42.35 63.19
C ASP A 29 -59.74 -42.56 61.69
N VAL A 30 -60.23 -43.67 61.14
CA VAL A 30 -60.19 -43.95 59.70
C VAL A 30 -60.95 -42.89 58.90
N LYS A 31 -62.08 -42.42 59.41
CA LYS A 31 -62.87 -41.37 58.76
C LYS A 31 -62.19 -39.99 58.82
N ARG A 32 -61.30 -39.76 59.78
CA ARG A 32 -60.52 -38.51 59.93
C ARG A 32 -59.27 -38.45 59.05
N ILE A 33 -58.66 -39.60 58.72
CA ILE A 33 -57.44 -39.67 57.91
C ILE A 33 -57.51 -38.85 56.60
N PRO A 34 -58.57 -38.96 55.76
CA PRO A 34 -58.63 -38.23 54.50
C PRO A 34 -58.59 -36.72 54.70
N LYS A 35 -59.25 -36.22 55.74
CA LYS A 35 -59.35 -34.79 56.05
C LYS A 35 -58.03 -34.22 56.57
N LEU A 36 -57.29 -35.01 57.36
CA LEU A 36 -55.94 -34.67 57.80
C LEU A 36 -54.95 -34.68 56.62
N LEU A 37 -55.07 -35.67 55.73
CA LEU A 37 -54.23 -35.79 54.55
C LEU A 37 -54.47 -34.63 53.58
N GLU A 38 -55.73 -34.22 53.38
CA GLU A 38 -56.10 -33.09 52.53
C GLU A 38 -55.45 -31.78 53.01
N ILE A 39 -55.52 -31.49 54.32
CA ILE A 39 -54.92 -30.29 54.91
C ILE A 39 -53.38 -30.34 54.77
N SER A 40 -52.76 -31.46 55.13
CA SER A 40 -51.30 -31.60 55.07
C SER A 40 -50.76 -31.56 53.63
N MET A 41 -51.47 -32.16 52.67
CA MET A 41 -51.07 -32.18 51.27
C MET A 41 -51.24 -30.82 50.62
N ARG A 42 -52.29 -30.08 50.98
CA ARG A 42 -52.51 -28.72 50.48
C ARG A 42 -51.39 -27.78 50.90
N ASP A 43 -51.03 -27.76 52.18
CA ASP A 43 -49.92 -26.93 52.67
C ASP A 43 -48.59 -27.32 51.98
N SER A 44 -48.37 -28.62 51.78
CA SER A 44 -47.17 -29.10 51.08
C SER A 44 -47.16 -28.72 49.59
N LEU A 45 -48.32 -28.76 48.93
CA LEU A 45 -48.47 -28.37 47.53
C LEU A 45 -48.30 -26.87 47.34
N ASP A 46 -48.82 -26.05 48.25
CA ASP A 46 -48.67 -24.59 48.20
C ASP A 46 -47.18 -24.21 48.38
N ILE A 47 -46.47 -24.81 49.34
CA ILE A 47 -45.02 -24.58 49.51
C ILE A 47 -44.23 -24.97 48.26
N VAL A 48 -44.57 -26.10 47.64
CA VAL A 48 -43.89 -26.55 46.41
C VAL A 48 -44.23 -25.63 45.24
N ALA A 49 -45.47 -25.15 45.14
CA ALA A 49 -45.88 -24.21 44.10
C ALA A 49 -45.11 -22.89 44.21
N ASP A 50 -45.05 -22.30 45.41
CA ASP A 50 -44.30 -21.07 45.68
C ASP A 50 -42.81 -21.24 45.33
N ALA A 51 -42.20 -22.35 45.75
CA ALA A 51 -40.79 -22.62 45.45
C ALA A 51 -40.51 -22.81 43.95
N VAL A 52 -41.48 -23.36 43.20
CA VAL A 52 -41.37 -23.50 41.74
C VAL A 52 -41.54 -22.14 41.06
N GLU A 53 -42.47 -21.32 41.52
CA GLU A 53 -42.67 -19.95 41.01
C GLU A 53 -41.42 -19.08 41.24
N ASP A 54 -40.84 -19.11 42.44
CA ASP A 54 -39.58 -18.41 42.76
C ASP A 54 -38.42 -18.90 41.88
N ALA A 55 -38.35 -20.20 41.63
CA ALA A 55 -37.31 -20.78 40.78
C ALA A 55 -37.48 -20.38 39.31
N GLU A 56 -38.72 -20.29 38.82
CA GLU A 56 -39.03 -19.82 37.48
C GLU A 56 -38.68 -18.33 37.32
N GLU A 57 -39.08 -17.49 38.29
CA GLU A 57 -38.73 -16.07 38.28
C GLU A 57 -37.21 -15.87 38.28
N THR A 58 -36.49 -16.61 39.13
CA THR A 58 -35.02 -16.58 39.17
C THR A 58 -34.41 -17.04 37.86
N ALA A 59 -34.96 -18.08 37.22
CA ALA A 59 -34.48 -18.57 35.92
C ALA A 59 -34.69 -17.54 34.80
N LEU A 60 -35.84 -16.85 34.79
CA LEU A 60 -36.11 -15.76 33.85
C LEU A 60 -35.14 -14.59 34.03
N LEU A 61 -34.91 -14.18 35.29
CA LEU A 61 -33.95 -13.12 35.62
C LEU A 61 -32.52 -13.47 35.18
N LEU A 62 -32.10 -14.71 35.41
CA LEU A 62 -30.80 -15.22 34.96
C LEU A 62 -30.71 -15.25 33.43
N GLN A 63 -31.78 -15.63 32.73
CA GLN A 63 -31.82 -15.65 31.28
C GLN A 63 -31.65 -14.25 30.70
N ASP A 64 -32.39 -13.27 31.21
CA ASP A 64 -32.33 -11.89 30.73
C ASP A 64 -30.97 -11.26 31.02
N SER A 65 -30.46 -11.40 32.25
CA SER A 65 -29.12 -10.94 32.64
C SER A 65 -28.02 -11.55 31.75
N THR A 66 -28.10 -12.87 31.49
CA THR A 66 -27.11 -13.55 30.64
C THR A 66 -27.17 -13.04 29.20
N LYS A 67 -28.38 -12.78 28.67
CA LYS A 67 -28.56 -12.23 27.32
C LYS A 67 -27.95 -10.83 27.20
N GLU A 68 -28.15 -9.96 28.18
CA GLU A 68 -27.53 -8.64 28.22
C GLU A 68 -26.00 -8.72 28.29
N VAL A 69 -25.46 -9.57 29.16
CA VAL A 69 -24.01 -9.77 29.30
C VAL A 69 -23.40 -10.32 28.01
N ILE A 70 -24.06 -11.28 27.34
CA ILE A 70 -23.58 -11.81 26.06
C ILE A 70 -23.59 -10.73 24.99
N GLN A 71 -24.65 -9.92 24.90
CA GLN A 71 -24.72 -8.83 23.90
C GLN A 71 -23.66 -7.75 24.16
N ALA A 72 -23.49 -7.32 25.41
CA ALA A 72 -22.46 -6.37 25.79
C ALA A 72 -21.05 -6.91 25.51
N THR A 73 -20.81 -8.19 25.82
CA THR A 73 -19.53 -8.85 25.57
C THR A 73 -19.26 -9.03 24.08
N ALA A 74 -20.26 -9.43 23.28
CA ALA A 74 -20.13 -9.59 21.84
C ALA A 74 -19.87 -8.24 21.14
N ALA A 75 -20.58 -7.18 21.54
CA ALA A 75 -20.35 -5.84 21.04
C ALA A 75 -18.94 -5.34 21.40
N LYS A 76 -18.52 -5.52 22.66
CA LYS A 76 -17.19 -5.12 23.12
C LYS A 76 -16.08 -5.90 22.43
N ALA A 77 -16.18 -7.24 22.37
CA ALA A 77 -15.21 -8.09 21.69
C ALA A 77 -15.11 -7.74 20.19
N GLY A 78 -16.23 -7.46 19.52
CA GLY A 78 -16.23 -7.02 18.13
C GLY A 78 -15.50 -5.69 17.93
N VAL A 79 -15.70 -4.72 18.83
CA VAL A 79 -15.02 -3.41 18.77
C VAL A 79 -13.53 -3.52 19.10
N ASP A 80 -13.17 -4.27 20.15
CA ASP A 80 -11.78 -4.46 20.57
C ASP A 80 -10.98 -5.21 19.49
N VAL A 81 -11.54 -6.27 18.90
CA VAL A 81 -10.91 -7.00 17.78
C VAL A 81 -10.75 -6.10 16.55
N ALA A 82 -11.73 -5.26 16.24
CA ALA A 82 -11.64 -4.32 15.12
C ALA A 82 -10.54 -3.26 15.33
N LEU A 83 -10.41 -2.73 16.56
CA LEU A 83 -9.36 -1.79 16.93
C LEU A 83 -7.97 -2.45 16.86
N GLU A 84 -7.83 -3.67 17.37
CA GLU A 84 -6.57 -4.42 17.35
C GLU A 84 -6.17 -4.76 15.91
N MET A 85 -7.11 -5.23 15.07
CA MET A 85 -6.86 -5.44 13.64
C MET A 85 -6.48 -4.15 12.92
N SER A 86 -7.19 -3.05 13.15
CA SER A 86 -6.88 -1.76 12.52
C SER A 86 -5.47 -1.29 12.89
N THR A 87 -5.08 -1.45 14.16
CA THR A 87 -3.75 -1.09 14.65
C THR A 87 -2.67 -1.97 14.03
N ALA A 88 -2.89 -3.29 14.00
CA ALA A 88 -1.97 -4.25 13.40
C ALA A 88 -1.81 -4.04 11.88
N ILE A 89 -2.91 -3.71 11.18
CA ILE A 89 -2.89 -3.35 9.76
C ILE A 89 -2.08 -2.07 9.56
N HIS A 90 -2.33 -1.01 10.34
CA HIS A 90 -1.62 0.26 10.19
C HIS A 90 -0.10 0.08 10.41
N GLN A 91 0.28 -0.61 11.47
CA GLN A 91 1.69 -0.93 11.75
C GLN A 91 2.33 -1.79 10.66
N SER A 92 1.60 -2.77 10.13
CA SER A 92 2.09 -3.61 9.03
C SER A 92 2.25 -2.81 7.74
N LEU A 93 1.32 -1.90 7.47
CA LEU A 93 1.31 -1.06 6.29
C LEU A 93 2.45 -0.05 6.37
N GLU A 94 2.65 0.63 7.50
CA GLU A 94 3.78 1.53 7.74
C GLU A 94 5.11 0.78 7.62
N ARG A 95 5.25 -0.38 8.26
CA ARG A 95 6.48 -1.20 8.19
C ARG A 95 6.84 -1.64 6.77
N VAL A 96 5.88 -1.86 5.89
CA VAL A 96 6.13 -2.33 4.51
C VAL A 96 6.23 -1.17 3.53
N PHE A 97 5.34 -0.19 3.62
CA PHE A 97 5.26 0.91 2.65
C PHE A 97 6.30 1.99 2.90
N GLU A 98 6.60 2.35 4.15
CA GLU A 98 7.61 3.37 4.48
C GLU A 98 8.98 3.05 3.84
N PRO A 99 9.57 1.84 4.05
CA PRO A 99 10.85 1.51 3.41
C PRO A 99 10.73 1.31 1.90
N ALA A 100 9.58 0.86 1.38
CA ALA A 100 9.37 0.71 -0.06
C ALA A 100 9.30 2.07 -0.76
N LEU A 101 8.56 3.03 -0.21
CA LEU A 101 8.47 4.40 -0.69
C LEU A 101 9.80 5.12 -0.56
N HIS A 102 10.50 4.98 0.57
CA HIS A 102 11.82 5.56 0.75
C HIS A 102 12.83 5.00 -0.26
N ARG A 103 12.81 3.68 -0.50
CA ARG A 103 13.65 3.04 -1.52
C ARG A 103 13.28 3.48 -2.95
N ALA A 104 11.99 3.69 -3.23
CA ALA A 104 11.54 4.21 -4.51
C ALA A 104 12.02 5.66 -4.72
N ALA A 105 11.88 6.52 -3.71
CA ALA A 105 12.36 7.90 -3.73
C ALA A 105 13.88 7.96 -3.99
N MET A 106 14.67 7.13 -3.29
CA MET A 106 16.11 7.03 -3.54
C MET A 106 16.45 6.59 -4.97
N LYS A 107 15.70 5.63 -5.54
CA LYS A 107 15.92 5.19 -6.93
C LYS A 107 15.54 6.28 -7.94
N ILE A 108 14.51 7.07 -7.66
CA ILE A 108 14.12 8.20 -8.51
C ILE A 108 15.21 9.28 -8.47
N ASP A 109 15.73 9.62 -7.29
CA ASP A 109 16.82 10.59 -7.15
C ASP A 109 18.12 10.12 -7.83
N ASP A 110 18.47 8.83 -7.72
CA ASP A 110 19.61 8.25 -8.46
C ASP A 110 19.38 8.31 -9.99
N LEU A 111 18.16 8.05 -10.45
CA LEU A 111 17.82 8.14 -11.86
C LEU A 111 17.89 9.60 -12.37
N GLU A 112 17.40 10.56 -11.61
CA GLU A 112 17.48 11.98 -11.93
C GLU A 112 18.94 12.46 -12.03
N LYS A 113 19.79 12.04 -11.08
CA LYS A 113 21.24 12.31 -11.12
C LYS A 113 21.89 11.70 -12.34
N ARG A 114 21.57 10.45 -12.69
CA ARG A 114 22.08 9.79 -13.90
C ARG A 114 21.63 10.50 -15.17
N ILE A 115 20.36 10.93 -15.26
CA ILE A 115 19.84 11.68 -16.40
C ILE A 115 20.54 13.02 -16.54
N THR A 116 20.71 13.75 -15.44
CA THR A 116 21.38 15.06 -15.43
C THR A 116 22.86 14.92 -15.81
N HIS A 117 23.54 13.92 -15.27
CA HIS A 117 24.92 13.61 -15.63
C HIS A 117 25.03 13.21 -17.10
N LEU A 118 24.17 12.32 -17.59
CA LEU A 118 24.19 11.87 -18.99
C LEU A 118 23.89 13.03 -19.96
N SER A 119 22.89 13.86 -19.64
CA SER A 119 22.54 15.08 -20.39
C SER A 119 23.70 16.08 -20.43
N GLY A 120 24.32 16.37 -19.28
CA GLY A 120 25.47 17.26 -19.19
C GLY A 120 26.66 16.73 -19.98
N ASN A 121 27.00 15.46 -19.82
CA ASN A 121 28.15 14.85 -20.48
C ASN A 121 27.97 14.74 -22.00
N ILE A 122 26.76 14.42 -22.48
CA ILE A 122 26.45 14.38 -23.92
C ILE A 122 26.51 15.79 -24.51
N ARG A 123 25.86 16.78 -23.87
CA ARG A 123 25.85 18.15 -24.37
C ARG A 123 27.25 18.74 -24.42
N ASP A 124 28.04 18.58 -23.36
CA ASP A 124 29.37 19.18 -23.28
C ASP A 124 30.38 18.45 -24.16
N THR A 125 30.30 17.11 -24.29
CA THR A 125 31.20 16.35 -25.17
C THR A 125 30.91 16.62 -26.64
N HIS A 126 29.63 16.66 -27.06
CA HIS A 126 29.29 16.97 -28.45
C HIS A 126 29.55 18.43 -28.80
N ALA A 127 29.25 19.38 -27.90
CA ALA A 127 29.53 20.80 -28.12
C ALA A 127 31.05 21.07 -28.20
N ALA A 128 31.86 20.46 -27.32
CA ALA A 128 33.31 20.61 -27.36
C ALA A 128 33.90 20.02 -28.64
N ARG A 129 33.50 18.79 -29.03
CA ARG A 129 33.98 18.17 -30.28
C ARG A 129 33.58 18.97 -31.51
N PHE A 130 32.35 19.48 -31.57
CA PHE A 130 31.89 20.32 -32.67
C PHE A 130 32.69 21.63 -32.74
N ASN A 131 32.89 22.30 -31.60
CA ASN A 131 33.67 23.55 -31.55
C ASN A 131 35.12 23.33 -32.02
N TYR A 132 35.78 22.24 -31.61
CA TYR A 132 37.12 21.91 -32.08
C TYR A 132 37.17 21.62 -33.59
N ILE A 133 36.17 20.91 -34.14
CA ILE A 133 36.09 20.63 -35.58
C ILE A 133 35.89 21.92 -36.38
N VAL A 134 35.00 22.80 -35.93
CA VAL A 134 34.75 24.10 -36.57
C VAL A 134 35.99 24.98 -36.51
N LEU A 135 36.67 25.05 -35.37
CA LEU A 135 37.91 25.80 -35.22
C LEU A 135 39.01 25.27 -36.14
N ALA A 136 39.22 23.95 -36.16
CA ALA A 136 40.20 23.32 -37.04
C ALA A 136 39.88 23.59 -38.52
N GLY A 137 38.61 23.50 -38.91
CA GLY A 137 38.16 23.84 -40.26
C GLY A 137 38.45 25.30 -40.63
N PHE A 138 38.17 26.24 -39.71
CA PHE A 138 38.44 27.66 -39.93
C PHE A 138 39.94 27.92 -40.12
N VAL A 139 40.80 27.30 -39.32
CA VAL A 139 42.27 27.43 -39.43
C VAL A 139 42.78 26.89 -40.77
N VAL A 140 42.26 25.75 -41.25
CA VAL A 140 42.66 25.21 -42.55
C VAL A 140 42.25 26.14 -43.69
N VAL A 141 41.01 26.65 -43.64
CA VAL A 141 40.50 27.58 -44.67
C VAL A 141 41.32 28.87 -44.71
N THR A 142 41.69 29.43 -43.56
CA THR A 142 42.49 30.67 -43.51
C THR A 142 43.90 30.45 -44.06
N ILE A 143 44.55 29.33 -43.76
CA ILE A 143 45.88 28.99 -44.31
C ILE A 143 45.80 28.84 -45.83
N VAL A 144 44.82 28.08 -46.35
CA VAL A 144 44.64 27.90 -47.80
C VAL A 144 44.41 29.24 -48.49
N MET A 145 43.58 30.10 -47.90
CA MET A 145 43.31 31.42 -48.46
C MET A 145 44.55 32.32 -48.48
N MET A 146 45.37 32.31 -47.42
CA MET A 146 46.64 33.04 -47.40
C MET A 146 47.61 32.53 -48.47
N CYS A 147 47.74 31.21 -48.62
CA CYS A 147 48.58 30.61 -49.66
C CYS A 147 48.10 30.98 -51.07
N ALA A 148 46.78 30.92 -51.32
CA ALA A 148 46.20 31.27 -52.61
C ALA A 148 46.41 32.76 -52.94
N MET A 149 46.18 33.66 -51.98
CA MET A 149 46.44 35.09 -52.17
C MET A 149 47.94 35.37 -52.40
N GLY A 150 48.82 34.69 -51.67
CA GLY A 150 50.27 34.79 -51.87
C GLY A 150 50.70 34.35 -53.25
N TRP A 151 50.17 33.22 -53.74
CA TRP A 151 50.46 32.73 -55.10
C TRP A 151 50.00 33.72 -56.17
N ILE A 152 48.75 34.20 -56.08
CA ILE A 152 48.22 35.19 -57.02
C ILE A 152 49.06 36.48 -57.02
N ALA A 153 49.48 36.95 -55.84
CA ALA A 153 50.31 38.14 -55.71
C ALA A 153 51.66 37.96 -56.44
N ILE A 154 52.34 36.83 -56.25
CA ILE A 154 53.62 36.53 -56.93
C ILE A 154 53.42 36.45 -58.45
N THR A 155 52.43 35.71 -58.94
CA THR A 155 52.15 35.62 -60.38
C THR A 155 51.79 36.97 -60.98
N SER A 156 51.04 37.80 -60.24
CA SER A 156 50.68 39.15 -60.70
C SER A 156 51.88 40.09 -60.78
N GLN A 157 52.88 39.93 -59.89
CA GLN A 157 54.13 40.68 -59.96
C GLN A 157 54.96 40.27 -61.16
N ASP A 158 55.10 38.97 -61.43
CA ASP A 158 55.88 38.45 -62.55
C ASP A 158 55.32 38.89 -63.92
N VAL A 159 53.99 38.83 -64.08
CA VAL A 159 53.32 39.36 -65.29
C VAL A 159 53.54 40.87 -65.44
N ASN A 160 53.52 41.62 -64.33
CA ASN A 160 53.76 43.07 -64.36
C ASN A 160 55.21 43.42 -64.72
N GLU A 161 56.19 42.68 -64.19
CA GLU A 161 57.61 42.84 -64.54
C GLU A 161 57.88 42.47 -66.00
N THR A 162 57.30 41.36 -66.46
CA THR A 162 57.37 40.91 -67.86
C THR A 162 56.78 41.96 -68.82
N ASN A 163 55.60 42.51 -68.51
CA ASN A 163 55.01 43.58 -69.31
C ASN A 163 55.88 44.85 -69.35
N LYS A 164 56.47 45.24 -68.22
CA LYS A 164 57.41 46.38 -68.17
C LYS A 164 58.66 46.12 -69.03
N TRP A 165 59.17 44.89 -69.02
CA TRP A 165 60.31 44.50 -69.85
C TRP A 165 59.97 44.62 -71.33
N PHE A 166 58.85 44.04 -71.79
CA PHE A 166 58.41 44.15 -73.19
C PHE A 166 58.22 45.61 -73.62
N TYR A 167 57.64 46.45 -72.77
CA TYR A 167 57.43 47.86 -73.07
C TYR A 167 58.75 48.62 -73.25
N ASN A 168 59.73 48.36 -72.37
CA ASN A 168 61.06 48.98 -72.45
C ASN A 168 61.84 48.50 -73.68
N GLU A 169 61.78 47.20 -73.99
CA GLU A 169 62.45 46.63 -75.14
C GLU A 169 61.85 47.15 -76.46
N TYR A 170 60.52 47.22 -76.56
CA TYR A 170 59.84 47.84 -77.70
C TYR A 170 60.27 49.31 -77.89
N LYS A 171 60.39 50.06 -76.80
CA LYS A 171 60.85 51.46 -76.84
C LYS A 171 62.31 51.57 -77.32
N ASN A 172 63.19 50.68 -76.86
CA ASN A 172 64.60 50.64 -77.30
C ASN A 172 64.71 50.28 -78.79
N GLN A 173 63.96 49.29 -79.24
CA GLN A 173 63.92 48.89 -80.66
C GLN A 173 63.39 50.03 -81.53
N ARG A 174 62.34 50.74 -81.09
CA ARG A 174 61.83 51.94 -81.78
C ARG A 174 62.90 53.02 -81.91
N ALA A 175 63.65 53.27 -80.83
CA ALA A 175 64.74 54.24 -80.84
C ALA A 175 65.89 53.86 -81.79
N LEU A 176 66.23 52.57 -81.90
CA LEU A 176 67.22 52.06 -82.87
C LEU A 176 66.71 52.12 -84.33
N ILE A 177 65.42 51.87 -84.56
CA ILE A 177 64.80 52.02 -85.89
C ILE A 177 64.82 53.48 -86.35
N ASP A 178 64.74 54.43 -85.41
CA ASP A 178 64.81 55.86 -85.73
C ASP A 178 66.20 56.36 -86.10
N THR A 179 67.28 55.67 -85.70
CA THR A 179 68.67 56.01 -86.08
C THR A 179 69.15 55.33 -87.37
N LEU A 180 68.34 54.44 -87.97
CA LEU A 180 68.68 53.74 -89.21
C LEU A 180 68.46 54.62 -90.47
N PRO A 181 69.29 54.45 -91.52
CA PRO A 181 69.14 55.15 -92.79
C PRO A 181 67.76 54.90 -93.45
N PRO A 182 67.19 55.89 -94.15
CA PRO A 182 65.80 55.87 -94.63
C PRO A 182 65.47 54.71 -95.60
N ALA A 183 66.46 54.11 -96.26
CA ALA A 183 66.28 52.95 -97.12
C ALA A 183 65.93 51.65 -96.35
N LEU A 184 66.43 51.49 -95.12
CA LEU A 184 66.18 50.32 -94.27
C LEU A 184 64.94 50.49 -93.38
N LYS A 185 64.63 51.74 -93.01
CA LYS A 185 63.45 52.09 -92.20
C LYS A 185 62.12 51.63 -92.83
N LYS A 186 62.03 51.66 -94.17
CA LYS A 186 60.85 51.17 -94.93
C LYS A 186 60.57 49.67 -94.77
N ARG A 187 61.52 48.85 -94.33
CA ARG A 187 61.32 47.39 -94.15
C ARG A 187 60.72 47.00 -92.80
N PHE A 188 60.79 47.89 -91.80
CA PHE A 188 60.29 47.66 -90.44
C PHE A 188 58.96 48.37 -90.15
N VAL A 189 58.41 49.07 -91.15
CA VAL A 189 57.07 49.64 -91.12
C VAL A 189 56.17 48.73 -91.96
N GLN A 190 55.77 47.62 -91.37
CA GLN A 190 54.63 46.83 -91.80
C GLN A 190 53.74 46.59 -90.59
#